data_AF-A0A1J4RDD2-F1
#
_entry.id   AF-A0A1J4RDD2-F1
#
_cell.length_a   1.000
_cell.length_b   1.000
_cell.length_c   1.000
_cell.angle_alpha   90.00
_cell.angle_beta   90.00
_cell.angle_gamma   90.00
#
_symmetry.space_group_name_H-M   'P 1'
#
loop_
_entity.id
_entity.type
_entity.pdbx_description
1 polymer ?
#
loop_
_entity_poly.entity_id
_entity_poly.type
_entity_poly.pdbx_seq_one_letter_code
_entity_poly.pdbx_strand_id
1 'polypeptide(L)'
;MSDILREVDEMMRADRMNSLWQQHGKTILLSIGAIILGTALNSGWMAYKSHQAQIQTTAIIDAMKSDNPVSSLKDLTASLKGSGRAFAALDAASLALDSKNYDDAIAMYTIAQQDKSAAQDLRDIATLQKVSIMLDHSEDAKAEDLLAELKPLLANTKSAWRLRALLVSAMVKAHKSKDYQGALDDLAVLSADQTIPPSMASQVSALQDVYQSRLGK
;
A
#
# COMPACT_ATOMS: atom_id res chain seq x y z
N MET A 1 33.38 10.26 62.77
CA MET A 1 32.20 11.11 63.06
C MET A 1 31.39 11.40 61.79
N SER A 2 31.29 10.41 60.89
CA SER A 2 30.60 10.51 59.59
C SER A 2 29.62 9.36 59.36
N ASP A 3 29.62 8.32 60.19
CA ASP A 3 28.70 7.18 60.06
C ASP A 3 27.29 7.50 60.58
N ILE A 4 27.15 8.15 61.73
CA ILE A 4 25.85 8.41 62.35
C ILE A 4 24.98 9.37 61.52
N LEU A 5 25.60 10.36 60.87
CA LEU A 5 24.87 11.27 59.96
C LEU A 5 24.44 10.56 58.67
N ARG A 6 25.18 9.53 58.25
CA ARG A 6 24.86 8.74 57.07
C ARG A 6 23.73 7.75 57.38
N GLU A 7 23.78 7.09 58.54
CA GLU A 7 22.72 6.20 59.06
C GLU A 7 21.37 6.93 59.24
N VAL A 8 21.38 8.14 59.80
CA VAL A 8 20.15 8.93 60.02
C VAL A 8 19.54 9.38 58.68
N ASP A 9 20.36 9.82 57.73
CA ASP A 9 19.86 10.23 56.41
C ASP A 9 19.39 9.01 55.58
N GLU A 10 20.00 7.84 55.79
CA GLU A 10 19.55 6.56 55.24
C GLU A 10 18.17 6.13 55.78
N MET A 11 17.94 6.26 57.10
CA MET A 11 16.63 5.99 57.70
C MET A 11 15.56 6.95 57.17
N MET A 12 15.87 8.25 57.05
CA MET A 12 14.94 9.23 56.47
C MET A 12 14.69 9.02 54.97
N ARG A 13 15.67 8.51 54.21
CA ARG A 13 15.45 8.09 52.80
C ARG A 13 14.55 6.88 52.69
N ALA A 14 14.76 5.88 53.54
CA ALA A 14 13.94 4.69 53.58
C ALA A 14 12.48 5.03 53.90
N ASP A 15 12.24 5.91 54.88
CA ASP A 15 10.89 6.28 55.31
C ASP A 15 10.14 7.11 54.25
N ARG A 16 10.85 8.01 53.54
CA ARG A 16 10.30 8.74 52.38
C ARG A 16 9.92 7.81 51.23
N MET A 17 10.76 6.82 50.92
CA MET A 17 10.47 5.81 49.90
C MET A 17 9.27 4.94 50.29
N ASN A 18 9.19 4.57 51.57
CA ASN A 18 8.10 3.75 52.11
C ASN A 18 6.77 4.53 52.12
N SER A 19 6.78 5.82 52.46
CA SER A 19 5.62 6.70 52.40
C SER A 19 5.07 6.85 50.97
N LEU A 20 5.95 7.05 49.98
CA LEU A 20 5.57 7.10 48.57
C LEU A 20 5.01 5.76 48.09
N TRP A 21 5.60 4.64 48.51
CA TRP A 21 5.12 3.30 48.18
C TRP A 21 3.77 2.98 48.84
N GLN A 22 3.54 3.38 50.08
CA GLN A 22 2.24 3.19 50.75
C GLN A 22 1.12 4.02 50.09
N GLN A 23 1.44 5.23 49.62
CA GLN A 23 0.46 6.10 48.96
C GLN A 23 0.21 5.73 47.48
N HIS A 24 1.27 5.42 46.72
CA HIS A 24 1.19 5.23 45.27
C HIS A 24 1.42 3.80 44.81
N GLY A 25 1.85 2.88 45.67
CA GLY A 25 2.16 1.48 45.31
C GLY A 25 0.98 0.76 44.67
N LYS A 26 -0.25 0.99 45.15
CA LYS A 26 -1.47 0.45 44.52
C LYS A 26 -1.68 1.01 43.11
N THR A 27 -1.43 2.31 42.90
CA THR A 27 -1.57 2.97 41.59
C THR A 27 -0.51 2.50 40.61
N ILE A 28 0.73 2.31 41.07
CA ILE A 28 1.85 1.77 40.29
C ILE A 28 1.57 0.31 39.89
N LEU A 29 1.08 -0.52 40.82
CA LEU A 29 0.71 -1.90 40.50
C LEU A 29 -0.45 -1.96 39.51
N LEU A 30 -1.45 -1.08 39.65
CA LEU A 30 -2.58 -1.01 38.73
C LEU A 30 -2.15 -0.54 37.34
N SER A 31 -1.24 0.44 37.24
CA SER A 31 -0.72 0.91 35.95
C SER A 31 0.12 -0.16 35.25
N ILE A 32 0.99 -0.87 35.99
CA ILE A 32 1.75 -2.01 35.44
C ILE A 32 0.79 -3.10 34.97
N GLY A 33 -0.23 -3.45 35.77
CA GLY A 33 -1.25 -4.42 35.39
C GLY A 33 -2.00 -4.02 34.11
N ALA A 34 -2.37 -2.74 33.98
CA ALA A 34 -3.02 -2.23 32.79
C ALA A 34 -2.12 -2.32 31.54
N ILE A 35 -0.81 -2.03 31.67
CA ILE A 35 0.16 -2.17 30.57
C ILE A 35 0.30 -3.62 30.14
N ILE A 36 0.39 -4.56 31.09
CA ILE A 36 0.49 -5.99 30.80
C ILE A 36 -0.78 -6.49 30.10
N LEU A 37 -1.96 -6.14 30.61
CA LEU A 37 -3.23 -6.50 29.98
C LEU A 37 -3.38 -5.90 28.58
N GLY A 38 -3.02 -4.62 28.41
CA GLY A 38 -3.01 -3.97 27.09
C GLY A 38 -2.07 -4.67 26.11
N THR A 39 -0.88 -5.06 26.57
CA THR A 39 0.11 -5.78 25.76
C THR A 39 -0.37 -7.19 25.40
N ALA A 40 -0.96 -7.92 26.34
CA ALA A 40 -1.49 -9.27 26.12
C ALA A 40 -2.65 -9.27 25.11
N LEU A 41 -3.57 -8.31 25.22
CA LEU A 41 -4.66 -8.13 24.27
C LEU A 41 -4.14 -7.79 22.86
N ASN A 42 -3.19 -6.85 22.76
CA ASN A 42 -2.58 -6.49 21.48
C ASN A 42 -1.82 -7.66 20.85
N SER A 43 -1.02 -8.39 21.64
CA SER A 43 -0.26 -9.56 21.18
C SER A 43 -1.20 -10.68 20.71
N GLY A 44 -2.29 -10.95 21.43
CA GLY A 44 -3.29 -11.93 21.04
C GLY A 44 -3.96 -11.57 19.71
N TRP A 45 -4.31 -10.29 19.53
CA TRP A 45 -4.88 -9.79 18.27
C TRP A 45 -3.90 -9.92 17.10
N MET A 46 -2.63 -9.55 17.30
CA MET A 46 -1.60 -9.67 16.27
C MET A 46 -1.33 -11.12 15.88
N ALA A 47 -1.27 -12.04 16.86
CA ALA A 47 -1.12 -13.47 16.59
C ALA A 47 -2.30 -14.02 15.78
N TYR A 48 -3.54 -13.65 16.13
CA TYR A 48 -4.72 -14.05 15.36
C TYR A 48 -4.67 -13.53 13.92
N LYS A 49 -4.32 -12.25 13.73
CA LYS A 49 -4.19 -11.64 12.40
C LYS A 49 -3.10 -12.31 11.56
N SER A 50 -1.96 -12.63 12.18
CA SER A 50 -0.85 -13.32 11.52
C SER A 50 -1.23 -14.74 11.10
N HIS A 51 -1.95 -15.47 11.96
CA HIS A 51 -2.42 -16.81 11.66
C HIS A 51 -3.44 -16.81 10.50
N GLN A 52 -4.38 -15.87 10.51
CA GLN A 52 -5.28 -15.66 9.37
C GLN A 52 -4.52 -15.34 8.08
N ALA A 53 -3.55 -14.42 8.12
CA ALA A 53 -2.75 -14.09 6.95
C ALA A 53 -2.01 -15.32 6.39
N GLN A 54 -1.44 -16.15 7.27
CA GLN A 54 -0.76 -17.38 6.87
C GLN A 54 -1.71 -18.34 6.15
N ILE A 55 -2.92 -18.57 6.67
CA ILE A 55 -3.92 -19.43 6.02
C ILE A 55 -4.27 -18.91 4.63
N GLN A 56 -4.51 -17.59 4.50
CA GLN A 56 -4.86 -16.97 3.23
C GLN A 56 -3.71 -17.09 2.22
N THR A 57 -2.47 -16.83 2.65
CA THR A 57 -1.28 -16.98 1.80
C THR A 57 -1.09 -18.42 1.35
N THR A 58 -1.25 -19.41 2.23
CA THR A 58 -1.17 -20.83 1.85
C THR A 58 -2.23 -21.17 0.79
N ALA A 59 -3.48 -20.74 0.98
CA ALA A 59 -4.55 -20.97 0.01
C ALA A 59 -4.22 -20.36 -1.37
N ILE A 60 -3.67 -19.15 -1.41
CA ILE A 60 -3.24 -18.49 -2.65
C ILE A 60 -2.10 -19.26 -3.32
N ILE A 61 -1.10 -19.69 -2.56
CA ILE A 61 0.02 -20.49 -3.08
C ILE A 61 -0.47 -21.83 -3.65
N ASP A 62 -1.40 -22.50 -2.98
CA ASP A 62 -1.96 -23.76 -3.45
C ASP A 62 -2.81 -23.56 -4.71
N ALA A 63 -3.59 -22.47 -4.78
CA ALA A 63 -4.31 -22.10 -5.99
C ALA A 63 -3.37 -21.81 -7.16
N MET A 64 -2.23 -21.14 -6.94
CA MET A 64 -1.23 -20.89 -7.99
C MET A 64 -0.59 -22.18 -8.54
N LYS A 65 -0.58 -23.27 -7.76
CA LYS A 65 -0.02 -24.57 -8.15
C LYS A 65 -1.06 -25.51 -8.76
N SER A 66 -2.32 -25.11 -8.83
CA SER A 66 -3.38 -25.96 -9.38
C SER A 66 -3.23 -26.13 -10.89
N ASP A 67 -3.97 -27.09 -11.46
CA ASP A 67 -4.00 -27.29 -12.92
C ASP A 67 -4.61 -26.09 -13.67
N ASN A 68 -5.43 -25.27 -12.99
CA ASN A 68 -6.00 -24.04 -13.53
C ASN A 68 -5.86 -22.87 -12.54
N PRO A 69 -4.67 -22.28 -12.44
CA PRO A 69 -4.35 -21.27 -11.44
C PRO A 69 -5.25 -20.03 -11.50
N VAL A 70 -5.55 -19.55 -12.70
CA VAL A 70 -6.40 -18.37 -12.91
C VAL A 70 -7.79 -18.60 -12.33
N SER A 71 -8.41 -19.75 -12.62
CA SER A 71 -9.74 -20.07 -12.08
C SER A 71 -9.70 -20.25 -10.57
N SER A 72 -8.71 -20.99 -10.04
CA SER A 72 -8.59 -21.21 -8.60
C SER A 72 -8.40 -19.92 -7.82
N LEU A 73 -7.60 -18.98 -8.34
CA LEU A 73 -7.42 -17.66 -7.71
C LEU A 73 -8.68 -16.80 -7.81
N LYS A 74 -9.38 -16.82 -8.96
CA LYS A 74 -10.70 -16.16 -9.11
C LYS A 74 -11.68 -16.62 -8.05
N ASP A 75 -11.78 -17.93 -7.82
CA ASP A 75 -12.66 -18.50 -6.79
C ASP A 75 -12.26 -18.06 -5.38
N LEU A 76 -10.96 -17.97 -5.10
CA LEU A 76 -10.45 -17.43 -3.83
C LEU A 76 -10.86 -15.97 -3.61
N THR A 77 -10.99 -15.16 -4.67
CA THR A 77 -11.46 -13.78 -4.50
C THR A 77 -12.89 -13.69 -3.95
N ALA A 78 -13.71 -14.73 -4.06
CA ALA A 78 -15.05 -14.77 -3.50
C ALA A 78 -15.06 -15.16 -2.01
N SER A 79 -14.06 -15.93 -1.56
CA SER A 79 -13.99 -16.47 -0.20
C SER A 79 -13.09 -15.66 0.73
N LEU A 80 -12.04 -15.04 0.19
CA LEU A 80 -11.11 -14.21 0.94
C LEU A 80 -11.65 -12.79 1.18
N LYS A 81 -11.04 -12.09 2.15
CA LYS A 81 -11.32 -10.67 2.44
C LYS A 81 -10.03 -9.91 2.70
N GLY A 82 -10.08 -8.59 2.59
CA GLY A 82 -8.96 -7.72 2.88
C GLY A 82 -7.77 -7.97 1.96
N SER A 83 -6.56 -7.87 2.50
CA SER A 83 -5.34 -8.03 1.70
C SER A 83 -5.23 -9.38 1.00
N GLY A 84 -5.71 -10.49 1.59
CA GLY A 84 -5.66 -11.79 0.92
C GLY A 84 -6.54 -11.85 -0.34
N ARG A 85 -7.73 -11.24 -0.30
CA ARG A 85 -8.59 -11.09 -1.48
C ARG A 85 -7.89 -10.27 -2.57
N ALA A 86 -7.28 -9.16 -2.18
CA ALA A 86 -6.55 -8.31 -3.11
C ALA A 86 -5.36 -9.05 -3.72
N PHE A 87 -4.56 -9.79 -2.94
CA PHE A 87 -3.46 -10.60 -3.48
C PHE A 87 -3.96 -11.66 -4.46
N ALA A 88 -4.98 -12.45 -4.10
CA ALA A 88 -5.56 -13.43 -5.00
C ALA A 88 -6.02 -12.82 -6.33
N ALA A 89 -6.64 -11.63 -6.28
CA ALA A 89 -7.06 -10.90 -7.46
C ALA A 89 -5.87 -10.36 -8.28
N LEU A 90 -4.84 -9.81 -7.62
CA LEU A 90 -3.63 -9.32 -8.29
C LEU A 90 -2.88 -10.45 -9.00
N ASP A 91 -2.76 -11.62 -8.34
CA ASP A 91 -2.10 -12.80 -8.91
C ASP A 91 -2.90 -13.38 -10.08
N ALA A 92 -4.24 -13.47 -9.93
CA ALA A 92 -5.12 -13.88 -11.02
C ALA A 92 -5.01 -12.94 -12.24
N ALA A 93 -4.91 -11.62 -11.98
CA ALA A 93 -4.73 -10.63 -13.02
C ALA A 93 -3.39 -10.79 -13.74
N SER A 94 -2.30 -11.03 -12.99
CA SER A 94 -0.96 -11.26 -13.57
C SER A 94 -0.95 -12.49 -14.48
N LEU A 95 -1.53 -13.60 -14.05
CA LEU A 95 -1.59 -14.82 -14.87
C LEU A 95 -2.51 -14.67 -16.09
N ALA A 96 -3.58 -13.90 -15.97
CA ALA A 96 -4.42 -13.53 -17.10
C ALA A 96 -3.65 -12.67 -18.13
N LEU A 97 -2.81 -11.73 -17.67
CA LEU A 97 -1.92 -10.95 -18.53
C LEU A 97 -0.89 -11.80 -19.26
N ASP A 98 -0.26 -12.76 -18.57
CA ASP A 98 0.70 -13.69 -19.18
C ASP A 98 0.03 -14.50 -20.32
N SER A 99 -1.26 -14.79 -20.15
CA SER A 99 -2.10 -15.46 -21.15
C SER A 99 -2.70 -14.50 -22.18
N LYS A 100 -2.33 -13.21 -22.17
CA LYS A 100 -2.87 -12.13 -23.01
C LYS A 100 -4.38 -11.94 -22.93
N ASN A 101 -4.99 -12.36 -21.82
CA ASN A 101 -6.41 -12.19 -21.55
C ASN A 101 -6.62 -10.88 -20.76
N TYR A 102 -6.60 -9.76 -21.49
CA TYR A 102 -6.63 -8.41 -20.90
C TYR A 102 -7.95 -8.10 -20.20
N ASP A 103 -9.09 -8.58 -20.73
CA ASP A 103 -10.40 -8.34 -20.13
C ASP A 103 -10.50 -9.01 -18.74
N ASP A 104 -10.03 -10.26 -18.63
CA ASP A 104 -9.97 -10.94 -17.34
C ASP A 104 -9.00 -10.25 -16.37
N ALA A 105 -7.84 -9.78 -16.86
CA ALA A 105 -6.90 -9.03 -16.04
C ALA A 105 -7.52 -7.73 -15.50
N ILE A 106 -8.20 -6.97 -16.36
CA ILE A 106 -8.92 -5.74 -15.99
C ILE A 106 -10.00 -6.04 -14.95
N ALA A 107 -10.77 -7.12 -15.14
CA ALA A 107 -11.80 -7.53 -14.19
C ALA A 107 -11.20 -7.87 -12.82
N MET A 108 -10.08 -8.60 -12.79
CA MET A 108 -9.40 -8.97 -11.55
C MET A 108 -8.77 -7.75 -10.84
N TYR A 109 -8.10 -6.85 -11.58
CA TYR A 109 -7.62 -5.60 -10.99
C TYR A 109 -8.77 -4.73 -10.47
N THR A 110 -9.93 -4.75 -11.12
CA THR A 110 -11.13 -4.03 -10.65
C THR A 110 -11.61 -4.58 -9.30
N ILE A 111 -11.59 -5.90 -9.10
CA ILE A 111 -11.91 -6.51 -7.80
C ILE A 111 -10.98 -5.99 -6.71
N ALA A 112 -9.67 -6.01 -6.95
CA ALA A 112 -8.69 -5.51 -5.99
C ALA A 112 -8.85 -4.01 -5.72
N GLN A 113 -9.02 -3.20 -6.77
CA GLN A 113 -9.23 -1.75 -6.69
C GLN A 113 -10.46 -1.39 -5.84
N GLN A 114 -11.57 -2.11 -5.99
CA GLN A 114 -12.84 -1.79 -5.32
C GLN A 114 -12.94 -2.36 -3.90
N ASP A 115 -12.01 -3.23 -3.48
CA ASP A 115 -12.04 -3.82 -2.14
C ASP A 115 -11.61 -2.82 -1.05
N LYS A 116 -12.61 -2.19 -0.44
CA LYS A 116 -12.43 -1.26 0.69
C LYS A 116 -11.81 -1.90 1.93
N SER A 117 -11.87 -3.23 2.06
CA SER A 117 -11.25 -3.96 3.18
C SER A 117 -9.76 -4.23 2.96
N ALA A 118 -9.26 -4.09 1.73
CA ALA A 118 -7.85 -4.25 1.40
C ALA A 118 -7.01 -3.05 1.87
N ALA A 119 -5.69 -3.23 1.92
CA ALA A 119 -4.78 -2.11 2.13
C ALA A 119 -4.85 -1.12 0.96
N GLN A 120 -4.72 0.19 1.25
CA GLN A 120 -4.75 1.24 0.22
C GLN A 120 -3.69 0.99 -0.86
N ASP A 121 -2.47 0.60 -0.48
CA ASP A 121 -1.39 0.35 -1.43
C ASP A 121 -1.71 -0.75 -2.47
N LEU A 122 -2.50 -1.76 -2.07
CA LEU A 122 -2.95 -2.82 -2.98
C LEU A 122 -4.04 -2.34 -3.94
N ARG A 123 -4.91 -1.43 -3.49
CA ARG A 123 -5.88 -0.78 -4.38
C ARG A 123 -5.21 0.17 -5.37
N ASP A 124 -4.21 0.90 -4.91
CA ASP A 124 -3.47 1.87 -5.70
C ASP A 124 -2.72 1.17 -6.83
N ILE A 125 -1.97 0.08 -6.54
CA ILE A 125 -1.31 -0.70 -7.60
C ILE A 125 -2.30 -1.36 -8.56
N ALA A 126 -3.44 -1.87 -8.05
CA ALA A 126 -4.48 -2.43 -8.91
C ALA A 126 -5.04 -1.39 -9.89
N THR A 127 -5.27 -0.16 -9.41
CA THR A 127 -5.72 0.97 -10.24
C THR A 127 -4.69 1.29 -11.32
N LEU A 128 -3.40 1.37 -10.96
CA LEU A 128 -2.32 1.65 -11.91
C LEU A 128 -2.22 0.60 -13.01
N GLN A 129 -2.26 -0.68 -12.64
CA GLN A 129 -2.15 -1.78 -13.59
C GLN A 129 -3.35 -1.83 -14.51
N LYS A 130 -4.57 -1.71 -13.96
CA LYS A 130 -5.80 -1.62 -14.74
C LYS A 130 -5.74 -0.50 -15.78
N VAL A 131 -5.42 0.73 -15.36
CA VAL A 131 -5.36 1.88 -16.26
C VAL A 131 -4.27 1.70 -17.32
N SER A 132 -3.13 1.11 -16.96
CA SER A 132 -2.04 0.85 -17.91
C SER A 132 -2.48 -0.17 -18.99
N ILE A 133 -3.19 -1.23 -18.61
CA ILE A 133 -3.71 -2.21 -19.58
C ILE A 133 -4.77 -1.57 -20.47
N MET A 134 -5.71 -0.82 -19.89
CA MET A 134 -6.76 -0.15 -20.66
C MET A 134 -6.18 0.89 -21.63
N LEU A 135 -5.10 1.56 -21.25
CA LEU A 135 -4.38 2.48 -22.11
C LEU A 135 -3.85 1.77 -23.37
N ASP A 136 -3.22 0.61 -23.19
CA ASP A 136 -2.50 -0.12 -24.25
C ASP A 136 -3.41 -1.04 -25.08
N HIS A 137 -4.47 -1.59 -24.47
CA HIS A 137 -5.25 -2.69 -25.04
C HIS A 137 -6.75 -2.44 -25.18
N SER A 138 -7.29 -1.36 -24.61
CA SER A 138 -8.71 -1.00 -24.81
C SER A 138 -8.84 0.16 -25.77
N GLU A 139 -9.27 -0.10 -27.01
CA GLU A 139 -9.48 0.94 -28.02
C GLU A 139 -10.54 1.95 -27.58
N ASP A 140 -11.62 1.46 -26.96
CA ASP A 140 -12.75 2.27 -26.48
C ASP A 140 -12.47 3.05 -25.19
N ALA A 141 -11.33 2.81 -24.53
CA ALA A 141 -11.00 3.51 -23.29
C ALA A 141 -10.75 5.00 -23.56
N LYS A 142 -11.61 5.85 -22.97
CA LYS A 142 -11.53 7.30 -23.06
C LYS A 142 -10.52 7.85 -22.05
N ALA A 143 -9.80 8.89 -22.44
CA ALA A 143 -8.81 9.51 -21.59
C ALA A 143 -9.43 10.04 -20.29
N GLU A 144 -10.63 10.63 -20.38
CA GLU A 144 -11.33 11.22 -19.25
C GLU A 144 -11.66 10.18 -18.19
N ASP A 145 -12.09 8.98 -18.61
CA ASP A 145 -12.42 7.86 -17.72
C ASP A 145 -11.15 7.34 -17.03
N LEU A 146 -10.05 7.14 -17.79
CA LEU A 146 -8.77 6.69 -17.24
C LEU A 146 -8.17 7.70 -16.26
N LEU A 147 -8.22 9.00 -16.58
CA LEU A 147 -7.75 10.06 -15.68
C LEU A 147 -8.63 10.18 -14.43
N ALA A 148 -9.95 9.95 -14.56
CA ALA A 148 -10.84 9.93 -13.41
C ALA A 148 -10.50 8.78 -12.45
N GLU A 149 -10.11 7.61 -12.95
CA GLU A 149 -9.64 6.49 -12.12
C GLU A 149 -8.35 6.82 -11.36
N LEU A 150 -7.41 7.55 -11.99
CA LEU A 150 -6.15 7.94 -11.35
C LEU A 150 -6.29 9.12 -10.37
N LYS A 151 -7.36 9.92 -10.47
CA LYS A 151 -7.53 11.15 -9.69
C LYS A 151 -7.40 10.96 -8.17
N PRO A 152 -8.01 9.94 -7.52
CA PRO A 152 -7.85 9.73 -6.09
C PRO A 152 -6.40 9.43 -5.70
N LEU A 153 -5.68 8.69 -6.55
CA LEU A 153 -4.28 8.34 -6.33
C LEU A 153 -3.36 9.55 -6.50
N LEU A 154 -3.59 10.37 -7.53
CA LEU A 154 -2.84 11.61 -7.76
C LEU A 154 -3.03 12.63 -6.63
N ALA A 155 -4.24 12.69 -6.06
CA ALA A 155 -4.55 13.58 -4.93
C ALA A 155 -3.85 13.15 -3.62
N ASN A 156 -3.46 11.88 -3.49
CA ASN A 156 -2.80 11.37 -2.30
C ASN A 156 -1.28 11.64 -2.34
N THR A 157 -0.85 12.76 -1.76
CA THR A 157 0.57 13.15 -1.69
C THR A 157 1.44 12.21 -0.87
N LYS A 158 0.86 11.32 -0.06
CA LYS A 158 1.58 10.34 0.76
C LYS A 158 1.68 8.95 0.12
N SER A 159 0.97 8.70 -0.99
CA SER A 159 1.02 7.39 -1.64
C SER A 159 2.37 7.17 -2.31
N ALA A 160 2.99 6.02 -2.05
CA ALA A 160 4.20 5.59 -2.74
C ALA A 160 4.00 5.44 -4.25
N TRP A 161 2.75 5.29 -4.69
CA TRP A 161 2.36 5.07 -6.08
C TRP A 161 2.04 6.36 -6.84
N ARG A 162 2.05 7.52 -6.17
CA ARG A 162 1.66 8.81 -6.78
C ARG A 162 2.53 9.19 -7.98
N LEU A 163 3.86 9.06 -7.87
CA LEU A 163 4.75 9.40 -8.98
C LEU A 163 4.51 8.48 -10.19
N ARG A 164 4.28 7.18 -9.95
CA ARG A 164 3.93 6.25 -11.02
C ARG A 164 2.57 6.60 -11.65
N ALA A 165 1.60 7.03 -10.85
CA ALA A 165 0.30 7.51 -11.33
C ALA A 165 0.44 8.74 -12.23
N LEU A 166 1.32 9.68 -11.85
CA LEU A 166 1.58 10.89 -12.64
C LEU A 166 2.25 10.56 -13.98
N LEU A 167 3.13 9.55 -13.99
CA LEU A 167 3.71 9.05 -15.24
C LEU A 167 2.64 8.41 -16.14
N VAL A 168 1.74 7.61 -15.56
CA VAL A 168 0.62 7.01 -16.31
C VAL A 168 -0.36 8.08 -16.80
N SER A 169 -0.66 9.12 -16.00
CA SER A 169 -1.53 10.23 -16.45
C SER A 169 -0.94 10.98 -17.63
N ALA A 170 0.38 11.22 -17.63
CA ALA A 170 1.07 11.83 -18.77
C ALA A 170 0.91 10.97 -20.04
N MET A 171 1.09 9.65 -19.93
CA MET A 171 0.90 8.73 -21.06
C MET A 171 -0.56 8.72 -21.55
N VAL A 172 -1.54 8.72 -20.65
CA VAL A 172 -2.96 8.81 -21.00
C VAL A 172 -3.26 10.10 -21.78
N LYS A 173 -2.84 11.26 -21.26
CA LYS A 173 -3.02 12.58 -21.91
C LYS A 173 -2.42 12.60 -23.32
N ALA A 174 -1.18 12.16 -23.46
CA ALA A 174 -0.48 12.16 -24.74
C ALA A 174 -1.07 11.15 -25.75
N HIS A 175 -1.40 9.93 -25.31
CA HIS A 175 -1.74 8.85 -26.24
C HIS A 175 -3.23 8.86 -26.62
N LYS A 176 -4.12 9.13 -25.66
CA LYS A 176 -5.58 9.13 -25.87
C LYS A 176 -6.14 10.50 -26.24
N SER A 177 -5.70 11.58 -25.59
CA SER A 177 -6.19 12.95 -25.87
C SER A 177 -5.32 13.76 -26.83
N LYS A 178 -4.12 13.26 -27.18
CA LYS A 178 -3.09 14.03 -27.92
C LYS A 178 -2.69 15.34 -27.22
N ASP A 179 -2.92 15.42 -25.92
CA ASP A 179 -2.52 16.56 -25.09
C ASP A 179 -1.04 16.39 -24.69
N TYR A 180 -0.15 16.69 -25.63
CA TYR A 180 1.29 16.60 -25.40
C TYR A 180 1.79 17.66 -24.44
N GLN A 181 1.18 18.85 -24.42
CA GLN A 181 1.56 19.90 -23.47
C GLN A 181 1.23 19.50 -22.03
N GLY A 182 0.00 19.06 -21.77
CA GLY A 182 -0.39 18.60 -20.44
C GLY A 182 0.35 17.33 -19.99
N ALA A 183 0.82 16.49 -20.93
CA ALA A 183 1.71 15.39 -20.63
C ALA A 183 3.12 15.87 -20.24
N LEU A 184 3.68 16.85 -20.96
CA LEU A 184 4.97 17.44 -20.63
C LEU A 184 4.96 18.15 -19.27
N ASP A 185 3.87 18.82 -18.92
CA ASP A 185 3.69 19.47 -17.62
C ASP A 185 3.73 18.43 -16.46
N ASP A 186 3.05 17.28 -16.63
CA ASP A 186 3.11 16.17 -15.65
C ASP A 186 4.53 15.59 -15.55
N LEU A 187 5.21 15.40 -16.68
CA LEU A 187 6.59 14.89 -16.72
C LEU A 187 7.60 15.87 -16.12
N ALA A 188 7.37 17.18 -16.24
CA ALA A 188 8.22 18.21 -15.63
C ALA A 188 8.21 18.09 -14.09
N VAL A 189 7.03 17.84 -13.50
CA VAL A 189 6.90 17.58 -12.05
C VAL A 189 7.72 16.35 -11.64
N LEU A 190 7.71 15.28 -12.44
CA LEU A 190 8.51 14.08 -12.18
C LEU A 190 10.02 14.35 -12.27
N SER A 191 10.45 15.13 -13.26
CA SER A 191 11.88 15.46 -13.45
C SER A 191 12.45 16.35 -12.33
N ALA A 192 11.61 17.12 -11.65
CA ALA A 192 12.00 17.95 -10.52
C ALA A 192 12.04 17.17 -9.18
N ASP A 193 11.47 15.97 -9.13
CA ASP A 193 11.39 15.16 -7.92
C ASP A 193 12.72 14.42 -7.66
N GLN A 194 13.29 14.59 -6.46
CA GLN A 194 14.58 13.99 -6.08
C GLN A 194 14.48 12.54 -5.60
N THR A 195 13.26 12.03 -5.44
CA THR A 195 12.98 10.67 -4.94
C THR A 195 12.71 9.67 -6.07
N ILE A 196 12.71 10.13 -7.33
CA ILE A 196 12.46 9.28 -8.49
C ILE A 196 13.59 8.26 -8.72
N PRO A 197 13.27 6.97 -8.92
CA PRO A 197 14.28 5.96 -9.25
C PRO A 197 14.97 6.23 -10.60
N PRO A 198 16.26 5.86 -10.80
CA PRO A 198 17.00 6.15 -12.03
C PRO A 198 16.36 5.58 -13.32
N SER A 199 15.76 4.40 -13.24
CA SER A 199 15.04 3.79 -14.37
C SER A 199 13.82 4.61 -14.77
N MET A 200 13.09 5.14 -13.79
CA MET A 200 11.93 5.98 -14.03
C MET A 200 12.34 7.36 -14.54
N ALA A 201 13.43 7.95 -14.04
CA ALA A 201 13.99 9.19 -14.58
C ALA A 201 14.36 9.04 -16.07
N SER A 202 15.01 7.93 -16.43
CA SER A 202 15.36 7.63 -17.83
C SER A 202 14.11 7.51 -18.71
N GLN A 203 13.05 6.88 -18.20
CA GLN A 203 11.76 6.78 -18.89
C GLN A 203 11.11 8.15 -19.07
N VAL A 204 11.14 9.01 -18.04
CA VAL A 204 10.60 10.38 -18.10
C VAL A 204 11.30 11.18 -19.19
N SER A 205 12.64 11.17 -19.23
CA SER A 205 13.40 11.89 -20.27
C SER A 205 13.06 11.38 -21.68
N ALA A 206 13.01 10.06 -21.88
CA ALA A 206 12.65 9.49 -23.17
C ALA A 206 11.24 9.90 -23.63
N LEU A 207 10.26 9.94 -22.72
CA LEU A 207 8.91 10.40 -23.02
C LEU A 207 8.86 11.90 -23.31
N GLN A 208 9.63 12.72 -22.58
CA GLN A 208 9.74 14.16 -22.84
C GLN A 208 10.24 14.42 -24.26
N ASP A 209 11.32 13.75 -24.69
CA ASP A 209 11.86 13.90 -26.05
C ASP A 209 10.82 13.54 -27.12
N VAL A 210 10.14 12.40 -26.93
CA VAL A 210 9.09 11.94 -27.85
C VAL A 210 7.94 12.96 -27.92
N TYR A 211 7.44 13.43 -26.79
CA TYR A 211 6.29 14.34 -26.77
C TYR A 211 6.63 15.76 -27.25
N GLN A 212 7.83 16.26 -26.96
CA GLN A 212 8.32 17.53 -27.53
C GLN A 212 8.39 17.45 -29.06
N SER A 213 8.90 16.35 -29.61
CA SER A 213 8.96 16.16 -31.07
C SER A 213 7.57 16.10 -31.73
N ARG A 214 6.55 15.64 -30.98
CA ARG A 214 5.15 15.58 -31.45
C ARG A 214 4.44 16.93 -31.34
N LEU A 215 4.77 17.74 -30.35
CA LEU A 215 4.21 19.09 -30.17
C LEU A 215 4.75 20.08 -31.20
N GLY A 216 6.01 19.93 -31.63
CA GLY A 216 6.64 20.77 -32.64
C GLY A 216 6.25 20.46 -34.09
N LYS A 217 5.44 19.42 -34.34
CA LYS A 217 4.92 19.04 -35.66
C LYS A 217 3.47 19.49 -35.81
#